data_AF-A0A350J5I5-F1
#
_entry.id   AF-A0A350J5I5-F1
#
_cell.length_a   1.000
_cell.length_b   1.000
_cell.length_c   1.000
_cell.angle_alpha   90.00
_cell.angle_beta   90.00
_cell.angle_gamma   90.00
#
_symmetry.space_group_name_H-M   'P 1'
#
loop_
_entity.id
_entity.type
_entity.pdbx_description
1 polymer ?
#
loop_
_entity_poly.entity_id
_entity_poly.type
_entity_poly.pdbx_seq_one_letter_code
_entity_poly.pdbx_strand_id
1 'polypeptide(L)'
;RSVIDYIEDLSEVLGFNEDTRFGNQSPFYFDACLKEIYPTIKFGASAVIIPKKLFMFPLKLVEFLNEKKINTVCWVVSALT
;
A
#
# COMPACT_ATOMS: atom_id res chain seq x y z
N ARG A 1 -18.26 -10.32 -5.45
CA ARG A 1 -17.61 -10.10 -6.76
C ARG A 1 -17.07 -8.67 -6.87
N SER A 2 -17.87 -7.66 -6.49
CA SER A 2 -17.53 -6.22 -6.59
C SER A 2 -16.14 -5.80 -6.05
N VAL A 3 -15.70 -6.34 -4.91
CA VAL A 3 -14.36 -6.01 -4.34
C VAL A 3 -13.23 -6.57 -5.20
N ILE A 4 -13.40 -7.78 -5.72
CA ILE A 4 -12.41 -8.41 -6.58
C ILE A 4 -12.35 -7.62 -7.89
N ASP A 5 -13.50 -7.41 -8.53
CA ASP A 5 -13.60 -6.64 -9.79
C ASP A 5 -12.92 -5.26 -9.63
N TYR A 6 -13.19 -4.54 -8.54
CA TYR A 6 -12.55 -3.25 -8.24
C TYR A 6 -11.02 -3.33 -8.14
N ILE A 7 -10.49 -4.33 -7.44
CA ILE A 7 -9.04 -4.44 -7.26
C ILE A 7 -8.37 -4.93 -8.54
N GLU A 8 -9.04 -5.75 -9.34
CA GLU A 8 -8.53 -6.17 -10.65
C GLU A 8 -8.38 -4.97 -11.58
N ASP A 9 -9.44 -4.16 -11.73
CA ASP A 9 -9.40 -2.93 -12.52
C ASP A 9 -8.32 -1.97 -11.99
N LEU A 10 -8.22 -1.80 -10.68
CA LEU A 10 -7.20 -0.94 -10.06
C LEU A 10 -5.77 -1.45 -10.35
N SER A 11 -5.56 -2.76 -10.27
CA SER A 11 -4.25 -3.37 -10.48
C SER A 11 -3.81 -3.25 -11.94
N GLU A 12 -4.75 -3.33 -12.89
CA GLU A 12 -4.49 -3.12 -14.31
C GLU A 12 -4.10 -1.67 -14.59
N VAL A 13 -4.87 -0.70 -14.05
CA VAL A 13 -4.60 0.73 -14.24
C VAL A 13 -3.26 1.16 -13.64
N LEU A 14 -2.91 0.63 -12.46
CA LEU A 14 -1.66 0.98 -11.77
C LEU A 14 -0.47 0.11 -12.19
N GLY A 15 -0.70 -0.96 -12.96
CA GLY A 15 0.36 -1.85 -13.44
C GLY A 15 1.07 -2.61 -12.33
N PHE A 16 0.34 -3.10 -11.32
CA PHE A 16 0.94 -3.88 -10.24
C PHE A 16 1.53 -5.21 -10.74
N ASN A 17 2.68 -5.57 -10.20
CA ASN A 17 3.46 -6.74 -10.58
C ASN A 17 4.23 -7.31 -9.36
N GLU A 18 5.04 -8.34 -9.58
CA GLU A 18 5.86 -8.99 -8.55
C GLU A 18 6.90 -8.05 -7.90
N ASP A 19 7.37 -7.04 -8.63
CA ASP A 19 8.32 -6.03 -8.15
C ASP A 19 7.64 -4.93 -7.31
N THR A 20 6.31 -4.96 -7.25
CA THR A 20 5.53 -3.98 -6.48
C THR A 20 5.74 -4.21 -4.99
N ARG A 21 6.09 -3.14 -4.28
CA ARG A 21 6.33 -3.15 -2.84
C ARG A 21 5.51 -2.03 -2.19
N PHE A 22 4.42 -2.44 -1.55
CA PHE A 22 3.46 -1.58 -0.86
C PHE A 22 3.95 -1.16 0.52
N GLY A 23 3.71 0.10 0.87
CA GLY A 23 3.82 0.63 2.23
C GLY A 23 2.46 0.74 2.90
N ASN A 24 2.12 -0.25 3.71
CA ASN A 24 0.81 -0.36 4.31
C ASN A 24 0.67 0.46 5.59
N GLN A 25 -0.17 1.49 5.51
CA GLN A 25 -0.64 2.28 6.65
C GLN A 25 -2.10 2.01 6.99
N SER A 26 -2.85 1.43 6.05
CA SER A 26 -4.28 1.16 6.14
C SER A 26 -4.57 0.10 7.21
N PRO A 27 -5.44 0.35 8.20
CA PRO A 27 -5.81 -0.66 9.18
C PRO A 27 -6.49 -1.87 8.52
N PHE A 28 -6.16 -3.09 8.96
CA PHE A 28 -6.67 -4.33 8.36
C PHE A 28 -8.17 -4.61 8.58
N TYR A 29 -8.80 -3.86 9.49
CA TYR A 29 -10.24 -3.91 9.71
C TYR A 29 -11.02 -2.91 8.82
N PHE A 30 -10.32 -2.16 7.97
CA PHE A 30 -10.91 -1.29 6.96
C PHE A 30 -10.66 -1.84 5.55
N ASP A 31 -11.57 -1.54 4.63
CA ASP A 31 -11.52 -1.93 3.22
C ASP A 31 -10.33 -1.34 2.45
N ALA A 32 -9.82 -0.18 2.88
CA ALA A 32 -8.65 0.46 2.27
C ALA A 32 -7.41 -0.45 2.17
N CYS A 33 -7.23 -1.38 3.12
CA CYS A 33 -6.08 -2.30 3.09
C CYS A 33 -6.15 -3.30 1.91
N LEU A 34 -7.33 -3.55 1.35
CA LEU A 34 -7.52 -4.54 0.30
C LEU A 34 -6.77 -4.16 -0.99
N LYS A 35 -6.62 -2.86 -1.26
CA LYS A 35 -5.87 -2.33 -2.41
C LYS A 35 -4.39 -2.70 -2.38
N GLU A 36 -3.86 -3.01 -1.21
CA GLU A 36 -2.45 -3.30 -0.99
C GLU A 36 -2.22 -4.77 -0.69
N ILE A 37 -3.14 -5.44 0.02
CA ILE A 37 -3.02 -6.86 0.37
C ILE A 37 -3.37 -7.77 -0.81
N TYR A 38 -4.43 -7.50 -1.55
CA TYR A 38 -4.86 -8.39 -2.64
C TYR A 38 -3.79 -8.50 -3.76
N PRO A 39 -3.13 -7.41 -4.21
CA PRO A 39 -2.06 -7.53 -5.19
C PRO A 39 -0.87 -8.39 -4.72
N THR A 40 -0.58 -8.43 -3.41
CA THR A 40 0.49 -9.32 -2.89
C THR A 40 0.19 -10.79 -3.11
N ILE A 41 -1.08 -11.18 -2.99
CA ILE A 41 -1.51 -12.56 -3.18
C ILE A 41 -1.62 -12.87 -4.68
N LYS A 42 -2.15 -11.94 -5.48
CA LYS A 42 -2.40 -12.14 -6.92
C LYS A 42 -1.13 -12.13 -7.76
N PHE A 43 -0.21 -11.20 -7.50
CA PHE A 43 0.97 -10.96 -8.35
C PHE A 43 2.30 -11.35 -7.69
N GLY A 44 2.29 -11.84 -6.45
CA GLY A 44 3.52 -12.08 -5.70
C GLY A 44 4.21 -10.80 -5.22
N ALA A 45 3.50 -9.66 -5.24
CA ALA A 45 3.96 -8.39 -4.70
C ALA A 45 4.23 -8.50 -3.18
N SER A 46 4.92 -7.51 -2.62
CA SER A 46 5.19 -7.43 -1.17
C SER A 46 4.44 -6.28 -0.51
N ALA A 47 3.94 -6.46 0.71
CA ALA A 47 3.41 -5.37 1.54
C ALA A 47 4.19 -5.27 2.86
N VAL A 48 4.75 -4.10 3.12
CA VAL A 48 5.44 -3.78 4.37
C VAL A 48 4.50 -3.00 5.27
N ILE A 49 4.19 -3.56 6.43
CA ILE A 49 3.34 -2.91 7.44
C ILE A 49 4.15 -1.80 8.10
N ILE A 50 3.73 -0.55 7.90
CA ILE A 50 4.41 0.62 8.45
C ILE A 50 3.98 0.79 9.91
N PRO A 51 4.94 0.90 10.86
CA PRO A 51 4.61 1.15 12.25
C PRO A 51 3.81 2.45 12.42
N LYS A 52 2.66 2.39 13.12
CA LYS A 52 1.80 3.56 13.39
C LYS A 52 2.53 4.76 13.99
N LYS A 53 3.57 4.49 14.79
CA LYS A 53 4.43 5.53 15.38
C LYS A 53 5.09 6.45 14.34
N LEU A 54 5.20 6.04 13.08
CA LEU A 54 5.81 6.82 12.01
C LEU A 54 4.80 7.72 11.28
N PHE A 55 3.49 7.54 11.48
CA PHE A 55 2.47 8.24 10.69
C PHE A 55 2.45 9.75 10.96
N MET A 56 2.84 10.19 12.16
CA MET A 56 2.92 11.61 12.52
C MET A 56 4.31 12.23 12.29
N PHE A 57 5.28 11.47 11.75
CA PHE A 57 6.65 11.97 11.55
C PHE A 57 7.08 11.78 10.08
N PRO A 58 6.73 12.72 9.18
CA PRO A 58 6.95 12.58 7.74
C PRO A 58 8.41 12.26 7.36
N LEU A 59 9.39 12.91 8.00
CA LEU A 59 10.81 12.66 7.72
C LEU A 59 11.21 11.20 8.03
N LYS A 60 10.85 10.70 9.22
CA LYS A 60 11.12 9.32 9.63
C LYS A 60 10.33 8.32 8.79
N LEU A 61 9.13 8.69 8.36
CA LEU A 61 8.33 7.88 7.46
C LEU A 61 9.05 7.73 6.12
N VAL A 62 9.50 8.82 5.50
CA VAL A 62 10.23 8.78 4.22
C VAL A 62 11.55 7.99 4.35
N GLU A 63 12.29 8.17 5.44
CA GLU A 63 13.49 7.36 5.74
C GLU A 63 13.14 5.86 5.76
N PHE A 64 12.06 5.48 6.43
CA PHE A 64 11.59 4.10 6.49
C PHE A 64 11.15 3.56 5.11
N LEU A 65 10.43 4.38 4.32
CA LEU A 65 10.03 4.01 2.95
C LEU A 65 11.26 3.71 2.09
N ASN A 66 12.28 4.58 2.17
CA ASN A 66 13.53 4.42 1.44
C ASN A 66 14.32 3.19 1.90
N GLU A 67 14.47 2.98 3.21
CA GLU A 67 15.16 1.82 3.78
C GLU A 67 14.51 0.50 3.33
N LYS A 68 13.17 0.45 3.35
CA LYS A 68 12.41 -0.74 2.95
C LYS A 68 12.20 -0.86 1.44
N LYS A 69 12.70 0.10 0.64
CA LYS A 69 12.55 0.19 -0.82
C LYS A 69 11.09 0.14 -1.27
N ILE A 70 10.22 0.83 -0.54
CA ILE A 70 8.80 0.92 -0.89
C ILE A 70 8.66 1.76 -2.15
N ASN A 71 7.96 1.23 -3.14
CA ASN A 71 7.73 1.92 -4.42
C ASN A 71 6.26 2.32 -4.63
N THR A 72 5.35 1.82 -3.78
CA THR A 72 3.91 2.06 -3.91
C THR A 72 3.28 2.37 -2.55
N VAL A 73 2.50 3.45 -2.46
CA VAL A 73 1.74 3.84 -1.27
C VAL A 73 0.32 4.27 -1.66
N CYS A 74 -0.67 3.86 -0.89
CA CYS A 74 -2.08 4.24 -1.11
C CYS A 74 -2.54 5.19 0.01
N TRP A 75 -2.39 6.49 -0.22
CA TRP A 75 -2.74 7.52 0.78
C TRP A 75 -4.07 8.20 0.50
N VAL A 76 -4.71 8.63 1.58
CA VAL A 76 -5.78 9.64 1.53
C VAL A 76 -5.17 11.03 1.47
N VAL A 77 -5.88 12.00 0.88
CA VAL A 77 -5.38 13.37 0.71
C VAL A 77 -4.93 14.00 2.02
N SER A 78 -5.63 13.71 3.14
CA SER A 78 -5.27 14.23 4.46
C SER A 78 -3.93 13.73 5.00
N ALA A 79 -3.36 12.67 4.43
CA ALA A 79 -2.02 12.21 4.79
C ALA A 79 -0.89 12.99 4.07
N LEU A 80 -1.25 13.79 3.05
CA LEU A 80 -0.34 14.64 2.28
C LEU A 80 -0.34 16.11 2.75
N THR A 81 -1.26 16.47 3.65
CA THR A 81 -1.38 17.81 4.23
C THR A 81 -0.61 17.90 5.54
#